data_AF-A0AAE0YN70-F1
#
_entry.id   AF-A0AAE0YN70-F1
#
_cell.length_a   1.000
_cell.length_b   1.000
_cell.length_c   1.000
_cell.angle_alpha   90.00
_cell.angle_beta   90.00
_cell.angle_gamma   90.00
#
_symmetry.space_group_name_H-M   'P 1'
#
loop_
_entity.id
_entity.type
_entity.pdbx_description
1 polymer ?
#
loop_
_entity_poly.entity_id
_entity_poly.type
_entity_poly.pdbx_seq_one_letter_code
_entity_poly.pdbx_strand_id
1 'polypeptide(L)'
;MALLMEGIRKRRSQKKKNQERFYKDPFQFARQLFQQPRSGSLSVQKEQLETHLRKTYSDPQGNLKVWCLQFMLIPKLLWPLLVYEICSNTVKAIEAKINKFTRRWLAVPPGLTDVAMYCRKAKLRLPLKSILEEYKCGKARLLSMSEDSEDPVVKTVQPTIKTGRKWKVVEALGEAKECLKIKEVIGQTQTDRKGLGSSTAKWWSKAEGKEKRDMVINEIRLNEDSRRVQKAVQ
;
A
#
# COMPACT_ATOMS: atom_id res chain seq x y z
N MET A 1 8.55 -43.62 30.65
CA MET A 1 8.83 -43.03 31.98
C MET A 1 10.32 -42.83 32.27
N ALA A 2 11.21 -43.79 31.99
CA ALA A 2 12.65 -43.70 32.30
C ALA A 2 13.40 -42.53 31.60
N LEU A 3 13.20 -42.31 30.30
CA LEU A 3 13.85 -41.22 29.55
C LEU A 3 13.43 -39.82 30.02
N LEU A 4 12.17 -39.67 30.44
CA LEU A 4 11.65 -38.42 31.00
C LEU A 4 12.26 -38.13 32.38
N MET A 5 12.37 -39.15 33.23
CA MET A 5 13.01 -39.04 34.55
C MET A 5 14.50 -38.73 34.46
N GLU A 6 15.20 -39.33 33.49
CA GLU A 6 16.62 -39.10 33.27
C GLU A 6 16.91 -37.70 32.70
N GLY A 7 16.03 -37.20 31.81
CA GLY A 7 16.06 -35.82 31.34
C GLY A 7 15.84 -34.80 32.47
N ILE A 8 14.90 -35.08 33.38
CA ILE A 8 14.65 -34.24 34.57
C ILE A 8 15.87 -34.25 35.51
N ARG A 9 16.50 -35.41 35.73
CA ARG A 9 17.69 -35.54 36.59
C ARG A 9 18.88 -34.76 36.02
N LYS A 10 19.14 -34.87 34.71
CA LYS A 10 20.20 -34.10 34.04
C LYS A 10 19.93 -32.60 34.08
N ARG A 11 18.68 -32.17 33.85
CA ARG A 11 18.30 -30.74 33.96
C ARG A 11 18.49 -30.20 35.38
N ARG A 12 18.13 -30.96 36.41
CA ARG A 12 18.35 -30.55 37.82
C ARG A 12 19.85 -30.43 38.14
N SER A 13 20.66 -31.38 37.70
CA SER A 13 22.13 -31.33 37.86
C SER A 13 22.75 -30.12 37.14
N GLN A 14 22.32 -29.86 35.90
CA GLN A 14 22.78 -28.71 35.12
C GLN A 14 22.36 -27.38 35.76
N LYS A 15 21.13 -27.30 36.29
CA LYS A 15 20.62 -26.11 36.96
C LYS A 15 21.41 -25.81 38.24
N LYS A 16 21.76 -26.86 39.00
CA LYS A 16 22.59 -26.73 40.21
C LYS A 16 24.00 -26.23 39.87
N LYS A 17 24.65 -26.82 38.85
CA LYS A 17 25.96 -26.36 38.35
C LYS A 17 25.93 -24.93 37.83
N ASN A 18 24.86 -24.53 37.15
CA ASN A 18 24.70 -23.17 36.64
C ASN A 18 24.44 -22.17 37.78
N GLN A 19 23.69 -22.55 38.82
CA GLN A 19 23.52 -21.75 40.02
C GLN A 19 24.85 -21.58 40.77
N GLU A 20 25.61 -22.66 40.97
CA GLU A 20 26.94 -22.60 41.59
C GLU A 20 27.89 -21.69 40.82
N ARG A 21 27.84 -21.71 39.48
CA ARG A 21 28.62 -20.78 38.62
C ARG A 21 28.15 -19.33 38.72
N PHE A 22 26.85 -19.09 38.81
CA PHE A 22 26.30 -17.74 38.99
C PHE A 22 26.69 -17.15 40.35
N TYR A 23 26.59 -17.93 41.43
CA TYR A 23 26.94 -17.45 42.76
C TYR A 23 28.45 -17.27 42.96
N LYS A 24 29.28 -18.01 42.21
CA LYS A 24 30.74 -17.87 42.27
C LYS A 24 31.23 -16.57 41.62
N ASP A 25 30.68 -16.19 40.48
CA ASP A 25 30.95 -14.89 39.85
C ASP A 25 29.73 -14.42 39.03
N PRO A 26 28.84 -13.60 39.62
CA PRO A 26 27.58 -13.19 38.97
C PRO A 26 27.82 -12.41 37.68
N PHE A 27 28.84 -11.55 37.67
CA PHE A 27 29.14 -10.67 36.54
C PHE A 27 29.76 -11.41 35.36
N GLN A 28 30.67 -12.37 35.58
CA GLN A 28 31.20 -13.23 34.50
C GLN A 28 30.10 -14.13 33.92
N PHE A 29 29.25 -14.71 34.77
CA PHE A 29 28.13 -15.54 34.32
C PHE A 29 27.13 -14.72 33.48
N ALA A 30 26.76 -13.51 33.94
CA ALA A 30 25.91 -12.61 33.18
C ALA A 30 26.57 -12.15 31.87
N ARG A 31 27.88 -11.85 31.91
CA ARG A 31 28.65 -11.47 30.72
C ARG A 31 28.65 -12.59 29.68
N GLN A 32 28.77 -13.84 30.11
CA GLN A 32 28.72 -15.02 29.24
C GLN A 32 27.32 -15.29 28.66
N LEU A 33 26.26 -14.93 29.39
CA LEU A 33 24.87 -15.03 28.90
C LEU A 33 24.52 -13.98 27.85
N PHE A 34 25.01 -12.75 28.02
CA PHE A 34 24.55 -11.59 27.23
C PHE A 34 25.56 -11.11 26.16
N GLN A 35 26.84 -11.47 26.24
CA GLN A 35 27.80 -11.14 25.18
C GLN A 35 27.79 -12.21 24.10
N GLN A 36 27.08 -11.94 23.00
CA GLN A 36 27.39 -12.63 21.75
C GLN A 36 28.76 -12.14 21.25
N PRO A 37 29.61 -13.03 20.72
CA PRO A 37 30.88 -12.62 20.13
C PRO A 37 30.61 -11.60 19.02
N ARG A 38 31.20 -10.40 19.15
CA ARG A 38 30.98 -9.26 18.24
C ARG A 38 31.58 -9.45 16.84
N SER A 39 32.20 -10.60 16.60
CA SER A 39 32.66 -11.04 15.29
C SER A 39 32.61 -12.57 15.23
N GLY A 40 31.93 -13.08 14.21
CA GLY A 40 31.93 -14.49 13.83
C GLY A 40 32.17 -14.56 12.33
N SER A 41 32.93 -15.56 11.88
CA SER A 41 32.95 -15.95 10.48
C SER A 41 31.65 -16.67 10.17
N LEU A 42 30.90 -16.20 9.18
CA LEU A 42 29.64 -16.79 8.77
C LEU A 42 29.93 -18.09 8.00
N SER A 43 30.09 -19.22 8.70
CA SER A 43 30.28 -20.54 8.10
C SER A 43 28.96 -21.21 7.66
N VAL A 44 27.88 -20.44 7.52
CA VAL A 44 26.61 -20.96 7.04
C VAL A 44 26.71 -21.10 5.53
N GLN A 45 26.57 -22.33 5.02
CA GLN A 45 26.47 -22.54 3.59
C GLN A 45 25.31 -21.70 3.04
N LYS A 46 25.55 -20.97 1.94
CA LYS A 46 24.58 -20.03 1.34
C LYS A 46 23.19 -20.65 1.21
N GLU A 47 23.13 -21.92 0.85
CA GLU A 47 21.90 -22.70 0.70
C GLU A 47 21.11 -22.84 2.01
N GLN A 48 21.78 -23.05 3.15
CA GLN A 48 21.13 -23.15 4.46
C GLN A 48 20.55 -21.81 4.92
N LEU A 49 21.28 -20.72 4.65
CA LEU A 49 20.80 -19.37 4.92
C LEU A 49 19.59 -19.02 4.05
N GLU A 50 19.66 -19.30 2.75
CA GLU A 50 18.54 -19.08 1.83
C GLU A 50 17.33 -19.95 2.17
N THR A 51 17.54 -21.20 2.60
CA THR A 51 16.46 -22.09 3.03
C THR A 51 15.81 -21.59 4.31
N HIS A 52 16.62 -21.08 5.26
CA HIS A 52 16.11 -20.48 6.49
C HIS A 52 15.35 -19.19 6.21
N LEU A 53 15.86 -18.31 5.35
CA LEU A 53 15.18 -17.08 4.93
C LEU A 53 13.89 -17.39 4.17
N ARG A 54 13.91 -18.38 3.26
CA ARG A 54 12.70 -18.86 2.59
C ARG A 54 11.69 -19.39 3.59
N LYS A 55 12.09 -20.24 4.53
CA LYS A 55 11.19 -20.79 5.55
C LYS A 55 10.65 -19.74 6.53
N THR A 56 11.43 -18.72 6.85
CA THR A 56 11.11 -17.70 7.85
C THR A 56 10.31 -16.53 7.28
N TYR A 57 10.59 -16.14 6.03
CA TYR A 57 10.02 -14.96 5.39
C TYR A 57 9.21 -15.24 4.11
N SER A 58 9.25 -16.46 3.58
CA SER A 58 8.27 -16.86 2.56
C SER A 58 7.02 -17.34 3.28
N ASP A 59 6.04 -16.45 3.41
CA ASP A 59 4.63 -16.87 3.47
C ASP A 59 4.12 -16.93 2.01
N PRO A 60 4.25 -18.07 1.31
CA PRO A 60 3.74 -18.21 -0.05
C PRO A 60 2.22 -17.99 -0.13
N GLN A 61 1.48 -18.14 0.98
CA GLN A 61 0.04 -17.96 0.98
C GLN A 61 -0.38 -16.49 1.12
N GLY A 62 0.31 -15.71 1.95
CA GLY A 62 -0.01 -14.30 2.18
C GLY A 62 0.08 -13.47 0.90
N ASN A 63 1.20 -13.59 0.19
CA ASN A 63 1.43 -12.88 -1.08
C ASN A 63 0.44 -13.30 -2.16
N LEU A 64 0.13 -14.60 -2.26
CA LEU A 64 -0.87 -15.10 -3.22
C LEU A 64 -2.27 -14.56 -2.91
N LYS A 65 -2.67 -14.51 -1.63
CA LYS A 65 -3.96 -13.92 -1.21
C LYS A 65 -4.06 -12.45 -1.59
N VAL A 66 -3.00 -11.68 -1.38
CA VAL A 66 -2.93 -10.26 -1.77
C VAL A 66 -2.97 -10.12 -3.29
N TRP A 67 -2.28 -10.98 -4.03
CA TRP A 67 -2.34 -10.99 -5.48
C TRP A 67 -3.75 -11.29 -5.99
N CYS A 68 -4.42 -12.32 -5.47
CA CYS A 68 -5.82 -12.64 -5.80
C CYS A 68 -6.76 -11.49 -5.44
N LEU A 69 -6.57 -10.85 -4.29
CA LEU A 69 -7.30 -9.65 -3.91
C LEU A 69 -7.12 -8.57 -4.99
N GLN A 70 -5.87 -8.25 -5.34
CA GLN A 70 -5.51 -7.15 -6.22
C GLN A 70 -5.99 -7.34 -7.66
N PHE A 71 -5.84 -8.54 -8.21
CA PHE A 71 -6.03 -8.82 -9.63
C PHE A 71 -7.31 -9.61 -9.96
N MET A 72 -7.94 -10.26 -8.98
CA MET A 72 -9.22 -10.95 -9.19
C MET A 72 -10.37 -10.28 -8.45
N LEU A 73 -10.23 -10.06 -7.14
CA LEU A 73 -11.35 -9.59 -6.32
C LEU A 73 -11.65 -8.10 -6.54
N ILE A 74 -10.63 -7.23 -6.55
CA ILE A 74 -10.82 -5.78 -6.76
C ILE A 74 -11.51 -5.50 -8.09
N PRO A 75 -11.08 -6.05 -9.25
CA PRO A 75 -11.78 -5.83 -10.52
C PRO A 75 -13.24 -6.32 -10.49
N LYS A 76 -13.50 -7.49 -9.88
CA LYS A 76 -14.86 -8.03 -9.73
C LYS A 76 -15.75 -7.15 -8.85
N LEU A 77 -15.20 -6.58 -7.78
CA LEU A 77 -15.92 -5.65 -6.91
C LEU A 77 -16.10 -4.27 -7.55
N LEU A 78 -15.18 -3.84 -8.41
CA LEU A 78 -15.25 -2.51 -8.99
C LEU A 78 -16.47 -2.34 -9.89
N TRP A 79 -16.85 -3.36 -10.65
CA TRP A 79 -18.00 -3.30 -11.54
C TRP A 79 -19.33 -2.98 -10.82
N PRO A 80 -19.78 -3.72 -9.79
CA PRO A 80 -20.97 -3.35 -9.03
C PRO A 80 -20.82 -2.00 -8.32
N LEU A 81 -19.61 -1.63 -7.87
CA LEU A 81 -19.37 -0.31 -7.28
C LEU A 81 -19.57 0.84 -8.28
N LEU A 82 -19.33 0.59 -9.57
CA LEU A 82 -19.52 1.56 -10.64
C LEU A 82 -20.96 1.63 -11.12
N VAL A 83 -21.64 0.48 -11.25
CA VAL A 83 -23.02 0.41 -11.72
C VAL A 83 -23.99 0.99 -10.69
N TYR A 84 -23.84 0.64 -9.41
CA TYR A 84 -24.77 1.08 -8.37
C TYR A 84 -24.43 2.47 -7.79
N GLU A 85 -25.46 3.14 -7.26
CA GLU A 85 -25.34 4.40 -6.52
C GLU A 85 -24.86 4.13 -5.08
N ILE A 86 -23.56 3.84 -4.95
CA ILE A 86 -22.94 3.52 -3.66
C ILE A 86 -22.22 4.76 -3.12
N CYS A 87 -22.42 5.06 -1.84
CA CYS A 87 -21.72 6.17 -1.17
C CYS A 87 -20.23 5.88 -0.91
N SER A 88 -19.38 6.90 -0.98
CA SER A 88 -17.94 6.77 -0.65
C SER A 88 -17.64 6.23 0.76
N ASN A 89 -18.54 6.44 1.73
CA ASN A 89 -18.40 5.91 3.10
C ASN A 89 -18.41 4.38 3.16
N THR A 90 -19.27 3.72 2.38
CA THR A 90 -19.37 2.25 2.40
C THR A 90 -18.13 1.64 1.76
N VAL A 91 -17.64 2.22 0.66
CA VAL A 91 -16.39 1.84 0.00
C VAL A 91 -15.21 1.99 0.96
N LYS A 92 -15.16 3.08 1.72
CA LYS A 92 -14.13 3.28 2.75
C LYS A 92 -14.19 2.21 3.86
N ALA A 93 -15.39 1.77 4.26
CA ALA A 93 -15.54 0.68 5.23
C ALA A 93 -15.07 -0.68 4.67
N ILE A 94 -15.32 -0.94 3.37
CA ILE A 94 -14.80 -2.12 2.67
C ILE A 94 -13.27 -2.08 2.64
N GLU A 95 -12.68 -0.95 2.27
CA GLU A 95 -11.23 -0.77 2.25
C GLU A 95 -10.61 -0.97 3.65
N ALA A 96 -11.23 -0.46 4.71
CA ALA A 96 -10.75 -0.68 6.08
C ALA A 96 -10.70 -2.17 6.47
N LYS A 97 -11.72 -2.95 6.08
CA LYS A 97 -11.72 -4.41 6.26
C LYS A 97 -10.60 -5.07 5.48
N ILE A 98 -10.41 -4.66 4.23
CA ILE A 98 -9.34 -5.17 3.36
C ILE A 98 -7.97 -4.85 3.94
N ASN A 99 -7.75 -3.63 4.42
CA ASN A 99 -6.50 -3.22 5.07
C ASN A 99 -6.15 -4.11 6.25
N LYS A 100 -7.14 -4.47 7.08
CA LYS A 100 -6.92 -5.40 8.20
C LYS A 100 -6.41 -6.76 7.71
N PHE A 101 -7.00 -7.29 6.63
CA PHE A 101 -6.58 -8.58 6.08
C PHE A 101 -5.24 -8.49 5.34
N THR A 102 -5.01 -7.47 4.53
CA THR A 102 -3.75 -7.29 3.79
C THR A 102 -2.57 -7.12 4.74
N ARG A 103 -2.72 -6.36 5.84
CA ARG A 103 -1.69 -6.25 6.87
C ARG A 103 -1.38 -7.57 7.53
N ARG A 104 -2.43 -8.36 7.84
CA ARG A 104 -2.27 -9.70 8.42
C ARG A 104 -1.58 -10.66 7.45
N TRP A 105 -1.92 -10.62 6.15
CA TRP A 105 -1.34 -11.49 5.13
C TRP A 105 0.10 -11.12 4.75
N LEU A 106 0.46 -9.84 4.78
CA LEU A 106 1.82 -9.37 4.50
C LEU A 106 2.72 -9.38 5.74
N ALA A 107 2.20 -9.81 6.90
CA ALA A 107 2.88 -9.73 8.20
C ALA A 107 3.42 -8.31 8.53
N VAL A 108 2.68 -7.29 8.09
CA VAL A 108 3.03 -5.88 8.28
C VAL A 108 2.46 -5.38 9.61
N PRO A 109 3.16 -4.50 10.35
CA PRO A 109 2.64 -3.94 11.60
C PRO A 109 1.25 -3.31 11.43
N PRO A 110 0.34 -3.49 12.40
CA PRO A 110 -1.00 -2.89 12.34
C PRO A 110 -0.95 -1.36 12.29
N GLY A 111 0.11 -0.74 12.83
CA GLY A 111 0.35 0.69 12.81
C GLY A 111 0.94 1.26 11.50
N LEU A 112 1.17 0.44 10.46
CA LEU A 112 1.61 0.98 9.16
C LEU A 112 0.59 2.02 8.66
N THR A 113 0.99 3.10 8.03
CA THR A 113 0.01 4.07 7.49
C THR A 113 -0.50 3.63 6.13
N ASP A 114 -1.71 4.08 5.77
CA ASP A 114 -2.26 3.83 4.42
C ASP A 114 -1.39 4.49 3.32
N VAL A 115 -0.59 5.51 3.67
CA VAL A 115 0.42 6.11 2.78
C VAL A 115 1.43 5.06 2.33
N ALA A 116 2.00 4.27 3.26
CA ALA A 116 2.97 3.25 2.89
C ALA A 116 2.34 2.07 2.11
N MET A 117 1.02 1.87 2.23
CA MET A 117 0.32 0.81 1.50
C MET A 117 -0.03 1.21 0.06
N TYR A 118 -0.51 2.44 -0.16
CA TYR A 118 -1.13 2.84 -1.43
C TYR A 118 -0.44 4.01 -2.16
N CYS A 119 0.34 4.83 -1.46
CA CYS A 119 0.87 6.05 -2.06
C CYS A 119 1.89 5.73 -3.15
N ARG A 120 1.70 6.31 -4.34
CA ARG A 120 2.70 6.21 -5.41
C ARG A 120 3.95 7.03 -5.12
N LYS A 121 3.85 8.17 -4.46
CA LYS A 121 5.01 9.07 -4.28
C LYS A 121 5.89 8.73 -3.08
N ALA A 122 5.43 7.84 -2.19
CA ALA A 122 6.20 7.48 -1.01
C ALA A 122 7.48 6.67 -1.36
N LYS A 123 8.57 6.92 -0.62
CA LYS A 123 9.84 6.19 -0.79
C LYS A 123 9.73 4.71 -0.42
N LEU A 124 9.03 4.42 0.67
CA LEU A 124 8.67 3.07 1.09
C LEU A 124 7.19 2.86 0.72
N ARG A 125 6.94 2.14 -0.38
CA ARG A 125 5.59 1.88 -0.87
C ARG A 125 5.39 0.40 -1.21
N LEU A 126 4.23 -0.12 -0.86
CA LEU A 126 3.76 -1.39 -1.38
C LEU A 126 3.06 -1.15 -2.73
N PRO A 127 3.20 -2.04 -3.73
CA PRO A 127 2.55 -1.91 -5.02
C PRO A 127 1.07 -2.36 -4.96
N LEU A 128 0.29 -1.81 -4.03
CA LEU A 128 -1.13 -2.13 -3.84
C LEU A 128 -2.02 -1.01 -4.40
N LYS A 129 -3.22 -1.38 -4.86
CA LYS A 129 -4.24 -0.42 -5.30
C LYS A 129 -5.27 -0.24 -4.19
N SER A 130 -5.63 1.01 -3.94
CA SER A 130 -6.72 1.37 -3.05
C SER A 130 -8.05 1.18 -3.76
N ILE A 131 -8.99 0.45 -3.16
CA ILE A 131 -10.34 0.28 -3.73
C ILE A 131 -11.07 1.62 -3.77
N LEU A 132 -10.93 2.43 -2.72
CA LEU A 132 -11.55 3.74 -2.68
C LEU A 132 -11.05 4.64 -3.80
N GLU A 133 -9.76 4.56 -4.11
CA GLU A 133 -9.17 5.30 -5.22
C GLU A 133 -9.69 4.82 -6.57
N GLU A 134 -9.69 3.51 -6.82
CA GLU A 134 -10.21 2.96 -8.09
C GLU A 134 -11.71 3.24 -8.25
N TYR A 135 -12.48 3.23 -7.15
CA TYR A 135 -13.87 3.66 -7.13
C TYR A 135 -14.02 5.12 -7.56
N LYS A 136 -13.26 6.04 -6.95
CA LYS A 136 -13.29 7.47 -7.30
C LYS A 136 -12.88 7.69 -8.75
N CYS A 137 -11.80 7.05 -9.19
CA CYS A 137 -11.31 7.12 -10.56
C CYS A 137 -12.33 6.58 -11.55
N GLY A 138 -13.00 5.47 -11.24
CA GLY A 138 -13.99 4.88 -12.13
C GLY A 138 -15.27 5.71 -12.21
N LYS A 139 -15.75 6.30 -11.11
CA LYS A 139 -16.88 7.24 -11.15
C LYS A 139 -16.54 8.51 -11.93
N ALA A 140 -15.34 9.07 -11.72
CA ALA A 140 -14.84 10.20 -12.49
C ALA A 140 -14.69 9.87 -13.98
N ARG A 141 -14.19 8.66 -14.30
CA ARG A 141 -14.09 8.17 -15.67
C ARG A 141 -15.46 8.05 -16.32
N LEU A 142 -16.47 7.52 -15.62
CA LEU A 142 -17.83 7.38 -16.12
C LEU A 142 -18.43 8.76 -16.46
N LEU A 143 -18.32 9.73 -15.55
CA LEU A 143 -18.84 11.07 -15.80
C LEU A 143 -18.10 11.75 -16.97
N SER A 144 -16.77 11.67 -16.98
CA SER A 144 -15.96 12.23 -18.08
C SER A 144 -16.25 11.56 -19.42
N MET A 145 -16.61 10.26 -19.44
CA MET A 145 -17.07 9.56 -20.64
C MET A 145 -18.42 10.07 -21.14
N SER A 146 -19.34 10.40 -20.24
CA SER A 146 -20.64 10.99 -20.61
C SER A 146 -20.50 12.42 -21.13
N GLU A 147 -19.59 13.22 -20.56
CA GLU A 147 -19.29 14.59 -21.02
C GLU A 147 -18.69 14.62 -22.45
N ASP A 148 -17.78 13.69 -22.72
CA ASP A 148 -17.08 13.57 -24.01
C ASP A 148 -17.82 12.67 -25.02
N SER A 149 -19.08 12.30 -24.75
CA SER A 149 -19.84 11.41 -25.63
C SER A 149 -20.16 12.08 -26.97
N GLU A 150 -20.06 11.31 -28.06
CA GLU A 150 -20.46 11.74 -29.41
C GLU A 150 -22.00 11.80 -29.55
N ASP A 151 -22.73 11.03 -28.75
CA ASP A 151 -24.19 11.02 -28.75
C ASP A 151 -24.73 12.30 -28.09
N PRO A 152 -25.46 13.15 -28.84
CA PRO A 152 -26.00 14.40 -28.30
C PRO A 152 -26.96 14.15 -27.13
N VAL A 153 -27.73 13.05 -27.13
CA VAL A 153 -28.68 12.75 -26.06
C VAL A 153 -27.94 12.50 -24.74
N VAL A 154 -26.89 11.68 -24.77
CA VAL A 154 -26.07 11.37 -23.60
C VAL A 154 -25.38 12.63 -23.07
N LYS A 155 -24.89 13.48 -23.98
CA LYS A 155 -24.23 14.74 -23.65
C LYS A 155 -25.16 15.79 -23.06
N THR A 156 -26.41 15.83 -23.49
CA THR A 156 -27.43 16.73 -22.92
C THR A 156 -27.94 16.23 -21.58
N VAL A 157 -28.18 14.93 -21.43
CA VAL A 157 -28.76 14.35 -20.21
C VAL A 157 -27.77 14.36 -19.04
N GLN A 158 -26.47 14.14 -19.30
CA GLN A 158 -25.40 14.08 -18.30
C GLN A 158 -25.83 13.41 -16.98
N PRO A 159 -25.81 12.07 -16.91
CA PRO A 159 -26.36 11.34 -15.77
C PRO A 159 -25.70 11.79 -14.46
N THR A 160 -26.54 12.21 -13.51
CA THR A 160 -26.07 12.67 -12.21
C THR A 160 -25.62 11.47 -11.37
N ILE A 161 -24.31 11.28 -11.22
CA ILE A 161 -23.75 10.19 -10.43
C ILE A 161 -23.83 10.53 -8.93
N LYS A 162 -24.66 9.80 -8.19
CA LYS A 162 -24.72 9.93 -6.72
C LYS A 162 -23.58 9.17 -6.05
N THR A 163 -22.65 9.90 -5.42
CA THR A 163 -21.50 9.33 -4.67
C THR A 163 -21.55 9.61 -3.15
N GLY A 164 -22.70 10.10 -2.68
CA GLY A 164 -22.97 10.44 -1.27
C GLY A 164 -22.54 11.86 -0.91
N ARG A 165 -22.62 12.20 0.39
CA ARG A 165 -22.38 13.57 0.89
C ARG A 165 -20.90 13.98 0.98
N LYS A 166 -20.01 13.04 1.33
CA LYS A 166 -18.60 13.36 1.66
C LYS A 166 -17.70 13.62 0.44
N TRP A 167 -18.09 13.12 -0.73
CA TRP A 167 -17.30 13.26 -1.94
C TRP A 167 -18.24 13.29 -3.13
N LYS A 168 -18.10 14.31 -3.95
CA LYS A 168 -18.87 14.51 -5.18
C LYS A 168 -17.92 14.46 -6.38
N VAL A 169 -18.34 13.71 -7.40
CA VAL A 169 -17.53 13.49 -8.61
C VAL A 169 -17.36 14.78 -9.41
N VAL A 170 -18.43 15.57 -9.54
CA VAL A 170 -18.43 16.81 -10.33
C VAL A 170 -17.40 17.80 -9.80
N GLU A 171 -17.39 18.02 -8.48
CA GLU A 171 -16.42 18.90 -7.81
C GLU A 171 -14.99 18.38 -8.01
N ALA A 172 -14.76 17.08 -7.82
CA ALA A 172 -13.44 16.48 -8.00
C ALA A 172 -12.92 16.56 -9.45
N LEU A 173 -13.80 16.46 -10.45
CA LEU A 173 -13.44 16.66 -11.86
C LEU A 173 -13.14 18.12 -12.16
N GLY A 174 -13.92 19.05 -11.60
CA GLY A 174 -13.68 20.49 -11.71
C GLY A 174 -12.30 20.86 -11.17
N GLU A 175 -12.02 20.48 -9.91
CA GLU A 175 -10.72 20.67 -9.27
C GLU A 175 -9.57 20.09 -10.12
N ALA A 176 -9.73 18.86 -10.62
CA ALA A 176 -8.71 18.21 -11.44
C ALA A 176 -8.46 18.93 -12.78
N LYS A 177 -9.53 19.36 -13.47
CA LYS A 177 -9.43 20.14 -14.72
C LYS A 177 -8.76 21.50 -14.48
N GLU A 178 -9.09 22.18 -13.38
CA GLU A 178 -8.47 23.44 -12.98
C GLU A 178 -6.99 23.27 -12.64
N CYS A 179 -6.62 22.25 -11.86
CA CYS A 179 -5.23 21.92 -11.58
C CYS A 179 -4.42 21.68 -12.86
N LEU A 180 -5.00 21.00 -13.86
CA LEU A 180 -4.34 20.77 -15.15
C LEU A 180 -4.12 22.08 -15.93
N LYS A 181 -5.11 22.99 -15.94
CA LYS A 181 -4.95 24.33 -16.53
C LYS A 181 -3.86 25.12 -15.82
N ILE A 182 -3.81 25.08 -14.49
CA ILE A 182 -2.79 25.77 -13.70
C ILE A 182 -1.40 25.20 -14.01
N LYS A 183 -1.25 23.88 -14.10
CA LYS A 183 0.02 23.24 -14.48
C LYS A 183 0.48 23.65 -15.88
N GLU A 184 -0.46 23.83 -16.80
CA GLU A 184 -0.16 24.31 -18.14
C GLU A 184 0.35 25.76 -18.13
N VAL A 185 -0.24 26.63 -17.31
CA VAL A 185 0.22 28.03 -17.12
C VAL A 185 1.61 28.10 -16.47
N ILE A 186 1.85 27.28 -15.45
CA ILE A 186 3.16 27.21 -14.77
C ILE A 186 4.24 26.70 -15.75
N GLY A 187 3.86 25.88 -16.72
CA GLY A 187 4.77 25.27 -17.67
C GLY A 187 5.57 24.12 -17.07
N GLN A 188 6.61 23.68 -17.79
CA GLN A 188 7.41 22.54 -17.38
C GLN A 188 8.40 22.93 -16.28
N THR A 189 8.15 22.45 -15.06
CA THR A 189 9.07 22.63 -13.93
C THR A 189 10.08 21.50 -13.86
N GLN A 190 11.27 21.79 -13.34
CA GLN A 190 12.26 20.75 -13.01
C GLN A 190 11.75 19.91 -11.83
N THR A 191 11.43 18.64 -12.07
CA THR A 191 10.98 17.70 -11.03
C THR A 191 12.11 16.87 -10.43
N ASP A 192 13.15 16.60 -11.23
CA ASP A 192 14.27 15.73 -10.88
C ASP A 192 15.62 16.42 -11.09
N ARG A 193 16.70 15.76 -10.66
CA ARG A 193 18.09 16.21 -10.90
C ARG A 193 18.55 16.03 -12.37
N LYS A 194 17.65 15.65 -13.28
CA LYS A 194 17.92 15.45 -14.72
C LYS A 194 17.99 16.75 -15.53
N GLY A 195 17.61 17.89 -14.94
CA GLY A 195 17.57 19.18 -15.60
C GLY A 195 16.30 19.45 -16.41
N LEU A 196 16.14 20.71 -16.83
CA LEU A 196 15.04 21.16 -17.69
C LEU A 196 15.15 20.55 -19.09
N GLY A 197 14.03 20.18 -19.71
CA GLY A 197 13.99 19.60 -21.06
C GLY A 197 14.21 18.09 -21.15
N SER A 198 14.57 17.41 -20.05
CA SER A 198 14.76 15.94 -20.04
C SER A 198 13.46 15.14 -20.19
N SER A 199 12.29 15.76 -19.96
CA SER A 199 10.98 15.09 -20.02
C SER A 199 10.08 15.77 -21.04
N THR A 200 9.31 14.96 -21.77
CA THR A 200 8.29 15.44 -22.69
C THR A 200 7.06 15.87 -21.90
N ALA A 201 6.69 17.14 -22.03
CA ALA A 201 5.50 17.68 -21.38
C ALA A 201 4.24 17.29 -22.17
N LYS A 202 3.24 16.77 -21.45
CA LYS A 202 1.89 16.56 -21.98
C LYS A 202 1.04 17.76 -21.60
N TRP A 203 0.54 18.46 -22.60
CA TRP A 203 -0.22 19.69 -22.44
C TRP A 203 -1.72 19.41 -22.45
N TRP A 204 -2.44 20.01 -21.50
CA TRP A 204 -3.88 19.80 -21.38
C TRP A 204 -4.65 20.37 -22.58
N SER A 205 -4.23 21.54 -23.09
CA SER A 205 -4.81 22.15 -24.29
C SER A 205 -4.65 21.30 -25.55
N LYS A 206 -3.55 20.53 -25.65
CA LYS A 206 -3.22 19.70 -26.81
C LYS A 206 -3.75 18.27 -26.72
N ALA A 207 -4.23 17.86 -25.55
CA ALA A 207 -4.73 16.51 -25.33
C ALA A 207 -6.20 16.39 -25.78
N GLU A 208 -6.52 15.29 -26.45
CA GLU A 208 -7.87 15.00 -26.95
C GLU A 208 -8.35 13.60 -26.54
N GLY A 209 -9.68 13.44 -26.52
CA GLY A 209 -10.35 12.16 -26.30
C GLY A 209 -9.89 11.38 -25.07
N LYS A 210 -9.33 10.18 -25.28
CA LYS A 210 -8.89 9.29 -24.18
C LYS A 210 -7.71 9.86 -23.40
N GLU A 211 -6.75 10.50 -24.07
CA GLU A 211 -5.56 11.04 -23.41
C GLU A 211 -5.96 12.12 -22.41
N LYS A 212 -6.84 13.01 -22.83
CA LYS A 212 -7.42 14.06 -21.98
C LYS A 212 -8.06 13.46 -20.72
N ARG A 213 -8.91 12.45 -20.88
CA ARG A 213 -9.55 11.75 -19.73
C ARG A 213 -8.53 11.10 -18.80
N ASP A 214 -7.51 10.45 -19.35
CA ASP A 214 -6.47 9.81 -18.55
C ASP A 214 -5.62 10.85 -17.79
N MET A 215 -5.39 12.05 -18.32
CA MET A 215 -4.76 13.15 -17.59
C MET A 215 -5.60 13.57 -16.38
N VAL A 216 -6.91 13.77 -16.54
CA VAL A 216 -7.82 14.13 -15.43
C VAL A 216 -7.80 13.06 -14.34
N ILE A 217 -7.88 11.79 -14.73
CA ILE A 217 -7.93 10.68 -13.78
C ILE A 217 -6.60 10.54 -13.05
N ASN A 218 -5.47 10.74 -13.74
CA ASN A 218 -4.17 10.76 -13.10
C ASN A 218 -4.04 11.95 -12.12
N GLU A 219 -4.64 13.10 -12.42
CA GLU A 219 -4.67 14.22 -11.48
C GLU A 219 -5.47 13.89 -10.22
N ILE A 220 -6.64 13.27 -10.35
CA ILE A 220 -7.44 12.79 -9.21
C ILE A 220 -6.63 11.82 -8.34
N ARG A 221 -5.89 10.91 -8.97
CA ARG A 221 -4.98 9.97 -8.29
C ARG A 221 -3.89 10.70 -7.49
N LEU A 222 -3.29 11.74 -8.07
CA LEU A 222 -2.29 12.56 -7.40
C LEU A 222 -2.88 13.35 -6.22
N ASN A 223 -4.09 13.88 -6.37
CA ASN A 223 -4.79 14.60 -5.30
C ASN A 223 -5.12 13.68 -4.11
N GLU A 224 -5.52 12.43 -4.38
CA GLU A 224 -5.73 11.44 -3.32
C GLU A 224 -4.43 11.05 -2.60
N ASP A 225 -3.30 10.93 -3.33
CA ASP A 225 -1.99 10.70 -2.70
C ASP A 225 -1.60 11.89 -1.78
N SER A 226 -1.80 13.13 -2.24
CA SER A 226 -1.56 14.34 -1.42
C SER A 226 -2.42 14.34 -0.16
N ARG A 227 -3.72 14.01 -0.26
CA ARG A 227 -4.62 13.90 0.89
C ARG A 227 -4.18 12.85 1.90
N ARG A 228 -3.70 11.68 1.44
CA ARG A 228 -3.17 10.64 2.33
C ARG A 228 -1.93 11.10 3.08
N VAL A 229 -1.01 11.79 2.41
CA VAL A 229 0.21 12.32 3.02
C VAL A 229 -0.14 13.37 4.05
N GLN A 230 -1.03 14.32 3.74
CA GLN A 230 -1.50 15.33 4.69
C GLN A 230 -2.09 14.69 5.96
N LYS A 231 -2.93 13.66 5.81
CA LYS A 231 -3.51 12.92 6.93
C LYS A 231 -2.49 12.16 7.78
N ALA A 232 -1.36 11.74 7.21
CA ALA A 232 -0.34 11.00 7.94
C ALA A 232 0.65 11.91 8.70
N VAL A 233 0.70 13.20 8.36
CA VAL A 233 1.54 14.21 9.03
C VAL A 233 0.79 14.88 10.20
N GLN A 234 -0.53 14.93 10.13
CA GLN A 234 -1.43 15.37 11.21
C GLN A 234 -1.51 14.33 12.33
#